data_AF-A0A2T0VIF0-F1
#
_entry.id   AF-A0A2T0VIF0-F1
#
_cell.length_a   1.000
_cell.length_b   1.000
_cell.length_c   1.000
_cell.angle_alpha   90.00
_cell.angle_beta   90.00
_cell.angle_gamma   90.00
#
_symmetry.space_group_name_H-M   'P 1'
#
loop_
_entity.id
_entity.type
_entity.pdbx_description
1 polymer ?
#
loop_
_entity_poly.entity_id
_entity_poly.type
_entity_poly.pdbx_seq_one_letter_code
_entity_poly.pdbx_strand_id
1 'polypeptide(L)'
;MHTTIRSEAVAATRAVRTRTALVKAAGIAVLLLAGVTACAPAIIGSGSTAGPSSAPTETAASPSAPASAPTATPTATPTPIPAGPAASVLIGAEATDIVDANGVVLASLRYASDGDAAVALATEILGPPTGTDFAVGLPHYAPADGTMWGGFQIWVNRYEPYEGQEIKQPTGDELLYETPFAVLASAPETSTGIPITAVDGTAVGDLYSDVIAGKDATVVHYDETFGYGTVALDLPTSFPAFTDAGEGVPPMAHGVIAGAEAVTGPITSIRSPFELYSLV
;
A
#
# COMPACT_ATOMS: atom_id res chain seq x y z
N MET A 1 -8.90 -55.88 0.15
CA MET A 1 -9.93 -55.08 0.84
C MET A 1 -9.25 -54.29 1.97
N HIS A 2 -9.05 -53.00 1.77
CA HIS A 2 -8.68 -52.03 2.82
C HIS A 2 -9.21 -50.68 2.33
N THR A 3 -10.08 -50.06 3.12
CA THR A 3 -11.02 -49.06 2.64
C THR A 3 -10.77 -47.71 3.29
N THR A 4 -10.59 -46.70 2.46
CA THR A 4 -11.02 -45.29 2.62
C THR A 4 -11.28 -44.78 4.06
N ILE A 5 -10.29 -44.14 4.69
CA ILE A 5 -10.47 -43.29 5.90
C ILE A 5 -9.57 -42.04 5.83
N ARG A 6 -9.70 -41.21 4.77
CA ARG A 6 -8.95 -39.93 4.65
C ARG A 6 -9.71 -38.74 4.05
N SER A 7 -11.00 -38.86 3.72
CA SER A 7 -11.75 -37.77 3.05
C SER A 7 -12.48 -36.79 3.98
N GLU A 8 -12.67 -37.10 5.26
CA GLU A 8 -13.54 -36.29 6.14
C GLU A 8 -12.84 -35.09 6.81
N ALA A 9 -11.52 -35.12 6.95
CA ALA A 9 -10.77 -34.05 7.62
C ALA A 9 -10.75 -32.71 6.84
N VAL A 10 -10.89 -32.75 5.50
CA VAL A 10 -10.81 -31.56 4.64
C VAL A 10 -12.12 -30.76 4.61
N ALA A 11 -13.26 -31.38 4.94
CA ALA A 11 -14.56 -30.72 4.93
C ALA A 11 -14.78 -29.79 6.14
N ALA A 12 -14.15 -30.06 7.28
CA ALA A 12 -14.35 -29.31 8.53
C ALA A 12 -13.80 -27.87 8.47
N THR A 13 -12.64 -27.66 7.84
CA THR A 13 -11.95 -26.36 7.84
C THR A 13 -12.69 -25.28 7.03
N ARG A 14 -13.46 -25.66 6.00
CA ARG A 14 -14.29 -24.71 5.22
C ARG A 14 -15.50 -24.18 5.99
N ALA A 15 -15.98 -24.87 7.02
CA ALA A 15 -17.22 -24.51 7.71
C ALA A 15 -17.07 -23.36 8.75
N VAL A 16 -15.84 -23.00 9.12
CA VAL A 16 -15.59 -21.96 10.14
C VAL A 16 -15.57 -20.55 9.54
N ARG A 17 -15.02 -20.37 8.33
CA ARG A 17 -14.98 -19.05 7.65
C ARG A 17 -16.35 -18.49 7.25
N THR A 18 -17.41 -19.31 7.17
CA THR A 18 -18.73 -18.87 6.67
C THR A 18 -19.62 -18.19 7.72
N ARG A 19 -19.22 -18.10 8.99
CA ARG A 19 -20.12 -17.63 10.08
C ARG A 19 -19.99 -16.14 10.45
N THR A 20 -19.00 -15.41 9.94
CA THR A 20 -18.77 -14.01 10.31
C THR A 20 -19.39 -13.01 9.31
N ALA A 21 -19.78 -13.45 8.11
CA ALA A 21 -20.24 -12.58 7.01
C ALA A 21 -21.76 -12.28 7.00
N LEU A 22 -22.49 -12.55 8.09
CA LEU A 22 -23.97 -12.60 8.09
C LEU A 22 -24.66 -11.67 9.09
N VAL A 23 -24.11 -10.46 9.29
CA VAL A 23 -24.79 -9.35 9.98
C VAL A 23 -24.44 -8.00 9.32
N LYS A 24 -24.95 -7.72 8.11
CA LYS A 24 -25.00 -6.37 7.48
C LYS A 24 -25.81 -6.35 6.17
N ALA A 25 -27.11 -6.64 6.25
CA ALA A 25 -28.03 -6.48 5.10
C ALA A 25 -29.46 -6.16 5.57
N ALA A 26 -29.75 -4.88 5.84
CA ALA A 26 -31.12 -4.41 6.12
C ALA A 26 -31.28 -2.88 5.90
N GLY A 27 -31.93 -2.50 4.80
CA GLY A 27 -32.39 -1.12 4.51
C GLY A 27 -31.28 -0.14 4.09
N ILE A 28 -31.54 0.90 3.30
CA ILE A 28 -32.82 1.54 2.91
C ILE A 28 -32.77 1.93 1.43
N ALA A 29 -33.90 1.85 0.71
CA ALA A 29 -34.07 2.38 -0.64
C ALA A 29 -35.26 3.35 -0.72
N VAL A 30 -34.99 4.65 -0.96
CA VAL A 30 -35.92 5.70 -1.42
C VAL A 30 -35.03 6.74 -2.16
N LEU A 31 -35.01 6.86 -3.49
CA LEU A 31 -36.00 7.42 -4.45
C LEU A 31 -36.02 8.97 -4.54
N LEU A 32 -35.92 9.48 -5.79
CA LEU A 32 -36.37 10.78 -6.35
C LEU A 32 -35.34 11.88 -6.76
N LEU A 33 -35.03 11.86 -8.08
CA LEU A 33 -35.51 12.82 -9.10
C LEU A 33 -34.86 14.22 -9.31
N ALA A 34 -34.50 14.46 -10.58
CA ALA A 34 -34.50 15.71 -11.37
C ALA A 34 -33.42 16.79 -11.13
N GLY A 35 -32.80 17.26 -12.23
CA GLY A 35 -31.84 18.37 -12.22
C GLY A 35 -31.10 18.65 -13.53
N VAL A 36 -31.79 18.74 -14.68
CA VAL A 36 -31.18 19.24 -15.94
C VAL A 36 -31.07 20.77 -15.88
N THR A 37 -29.91 21.40 -16.17
CA THR A 37 -29.79 22.73 -16.83
C THR A 37 -28.33 23.06 -17.27
N ALA A 38 -28.15 23.12 -18.60
CA ALA A 38 -27.33 24.02 -19.45
C ALA A 38 -26.07 24.81 -18.95
N CYS A 39 -24.96 24.57 -19.67
CA CYS A 39 -24.26 25.52 -20.59
C CYS A 39 -23.82 26.94 -20.14
N ALA A 40 -22.48 27.18 -20.14
CA ALA A 40 -21.82 28.35 -20.77
C ALA A 40 -20.27 28.22 -20.79
N PRO A 41 -19.56 28.54 -21.90
CA PRO A 41 -18.09 28.65 -21.94
C PRO A 41 -17.59 30.12 -22.04
N ALA A 42 -16.63 30.51 -21.18
CA ALA A 42 -16.05 31.87 -21.10
C ALA A 42 -14.82 31.89 -20.13
N ILE A 43 -13.72 32.67 -20.24
CA ILE A 43 -13.13 33.57 -21.28
C ILE A 43 -11.58 33.42 -21.22
N ILE A 44 -10.89 33.73 -22.32
CA ILE A 44 -9.42 33.93 -22.49
C ILE A 44 -8.80 34.83 -21.40
N GLY A 45 -7.54 34.55 -20.98
CA GLY A 45 -6.81 35.36 -20.00
C GLY A 45 -5.27 35.33 -20.11
N SER A 46 -4.69 35.68 -21.27
CA SER A 46 -3.22 35.83 -21.41
C SER A 46 -2.70 37.07 -20.69
N GLY A 47 -1.75 36.91 -19.76
CA GLY A 47 -1.17 38.02 -18.98
C GLY A 47 0.33 37.89 -18.73
N SER A 48 1.15 38.25 -19.72
CA SER A 48 2.61 38.37 -19.54
C SER A 48 3.00 39.70 -18.91
N THR A 49 3.72 39.66 -17.79
CA THR A 49 4.59 40.77 -17.34
C THR A 49 5.89 40.22 -16.75
N ALA A 50 6.96 40.20 -17.55
CA ALA A 50 8.31 39.96 -17.04
C ALA A 50 8.84 41.26 -16.40
N GLY A 51 9.03 41.27 -15.09
CA GLY A 51 9.68 42.36 -14.36
C GLY A 51 11.20 42.13 -14.23
N PRO A 52 12.05 43.17 -14.37
CA PRO A 52 13.48 43.02 -14.15
C PRO A 52 13.78 42.81 -12.66
N SER A 53 14.40 41.67 -12.32
CA SER A 53 14.88 41.41 -10.97
C SER A 53 16.16 42.21 -10.69
N SER A 54 16.16 43.00 -9.62
CA SER A 54 17.31 43.80 -9.20
C SER A 54 18.33 42.96 -8.43
N ALA A 55 19.60 43.06 -8.80
CA ALA A 55 20.69 42.36 -8.09
C ALA A 55 20.82 42.84 -6.63
N PRO A 56 20.91 41.93 -5.64
CA PRO A 56 21.09 42.31 -4.25
C PRO A 56 22.50 42.87 -4.00
N THR A 57 22.59 43.89 -3.15
CA THR A 57 23.87 44.43 -2.67
C THR A 57 24.45 43.52 -1.58
N GLU A 58 25.69 43.05 -1.78
CA GLU A 58 26.41 42.26 -0.78
C GLU A 58 26.61 43.08 0.51
N THR A 59 25.95 42.65 1.59
CA THR A 59 26.19 43.19 2.94
C THR A 59 27.15 42.25 3.66
N ALA A 60 28.33 42.75 4.02
CA ALA A 60 29.36 41.97 4.68
C ALA A 60 28.86 41.42 6.04
N ALA A 61 28.84 40.08 6.18
CA ALA A 61 28.40 39.42 7.40
C ALA A 61 29.40 39.59 8.55
N SER A 62 28.89 39.85 9.76
CA SER A 62 29.70 39.78 10.99
C SER A 62 30.04 38.33 11.35
N PRO A 63 31.16 38.08 12.04
CA PRO A 63 31.56 36.73 12.45
C PRO A 63 30.53 36.12 13.41
N SER A 64 29.97 34.97 13.01
CA SER A 64 29.00 34.24 13.83
C SER A 64 29.67 33.56 15.03
N ALA A 65 28.97 33.50 16.15
CA ALA A 65 29.48 32.90 17.39
C ALA A 65 29.64 31.36 17.26
N PRO A 66 30.51 30.71 18.04
CA PRO A 66 30.72 29.26 17.96
C PRO A 66 29.41 28.49 18.23
N ALA A 67 29.03 27.62 17.30
CA ALA A 67 27.88 26.74 17.48
C ALA A 67 28.10 25.81 18.68
N SER A 68 27.09 25.67 19.53
CA SER A 68 27.12 24.72 20.65
C SER A 68 27.11 23.28 20.12
N ALA A 69 27.88 22.40 20.77
CA ALA A 69 27.92 20.99 20.37
C ALA A 69 26.53 20.34 20.46
N PRO A 70 26.15 19.48 19.50
CA PRO A 70 24.84 18.84 19.51
C PRO A 70 24.68 17.97 20.76
N THR A 71 23.55 18.13 21.45
CA THR A 71 23.16 17.23 22.53
C THR A 71 22.72 15.91 21.92
N ALA A 72 23.28 14.78 22.36
CA ALA A 72 22.91 13.47 21.83
C ALA A 72 21.44 13.16 22.14
N THR A 73 20.63 13.00 21.10
CA THR A 73 19.24 12.53 21.22
C THR A 73 19.23 11.13 21.85
N PRO A 74 18.46 10.87 22.91
CA PRO A 74 18.37 9.54 23.51
C PRO A 74 17.80 8.54 22.49
N THR A 75 18.54 7.45 22.27
CA THR A 75 18.09 6.33 21.44
C THR A 75 16.82 5.71 22.04
N ALA A 76 15.77 5.55 21.23
CA ALA A 76 14.55 4.89 21.67
C ALA A 76 14.85 3.44 22.11
N THR A 77 14.35 3.04 23.27
CA THR A 77 14.43 1.64 23.71
C THR A 77 13.42 0.82 22.90
N PRO A 78 13.81 -0.33 22.32
CA PRO A 78 12.88 -1.14 21.53
C PRO A 78 11.72 -1.63 22.41
N THR A 79 10.51 -1.53 21.88
CA THR A 79 9.32 -2.11 22.53
C THR A 79 9.39 -3.64 22.41
N PRO A 80 9.18 -4.41 23.48
CA PRO A 80 9.21 -5.87 23.39
C PRO A 80 8.08 -6.38 22.51
N ILE A 81 8.41 -7.29 21.59
CA ILE A 81 7.46 -7.98 20.73
C ILE A 81 6.53 -8.86 21.59
N PRO A 82 5.19 -8.80 21.43
CA PRO A 82 4.27 -9.69 22.13
C PRO A 82 4.57 -11.16 21.81
N ALA A 83 4.55 -12.02 22.84
CA ALA A 83 4.86 -13.43 22.66
C ALA A 83 3.66 -14.23 22.11
N GLY A 84 3.80 -14.79 20.91
CA GLY A 84 2.83 -15.70 20.30
C GLY A 84 3.23 -16.11 18.88
N PRO A 85 2.72 -17.24 18.36
CA PRO A 85 2.90 -17.58 16.94
C PRO A 85 2.02 -16.68 16.07
N ALA A 86 2.54 -16.25 14.92
CA ALA A 86 1.75 -15.58 13.90
C ALA A 86 0.67 -16.51 13.34
N ALA A 87 -0.53 -15.95 13.15
CA ALA A 87 -1.70 -16.65 12.64
C ALA A 87 -2.32 -15.97 11.40
N SER A 88 -1.98 -14.71 11.10
CA SER A 88 -2.32 -14.07 9.82
C SER A 88 -1.41 -12.88 9.52
N VAL A 89 -1.29 -12.54 8.23
CA VAL A 89 -0.71 -11.29 7.72
C VAL A 89 -1.84 -10.46 7.10
N LEU A 90 -2.00 -9.21 7.55
CA LEU A 90 -3.07 -8.29 7.16
C LEU A 90 -2.47 -7.07 6.45
N ILE A 91 -2.72 -6.95 5.15
CA ILE A 91 -2.25 -5.82 4.33
C ILE A 91 -3.27 -4.68 4.41
N GLY A 92 -2.91 -3.59 5.11
CA GLY A 92 -3.65 -2.34 5.16
C GLY A 92 -2.95 -1.22 4.37
N ALA A 93 -3.59 -0.05 4.26
CA ALA A 93 -3.08 1.07 3.48
C ALA A 93 -1.88 1.80 4.13
N GLU A 94 -1.80 1.81 5.46
CA GLU A 94 -0.74 2.51 6.20
C GLU A 94 0.35 1.55 6.74
N ALA A 95 0.01 0.27 6.91
CA ALA A 95 0.91 -0.78 7.39
C ALA A 95 0.46 -2.17 6.95
N THR A 96 1.38 -3.14 7.00
CA THR A 96 1.05 -4.57 7.06
C THR A 96 1.20 -5.07 8.50
N ASP A 97 0.13 -5.57 9.09
CA ASP A 97 0.14 -6.11 10.44
C ASP A 97 0.27 -7.63 10.43
N ILE A 98 1.15 -8.18 11.28
CA ILE A 98 1.26 -9.61 11.54
C ILE A 98 0.59 -9.87 12.90
N VAL A 99 -0.46 -10.71 12.91
CA VAL A 99 -1.32 -10.91 14.08
C VAL A 99 -1.31 -12.36 14.59
N ASP A 100 -1.56 -12.53 15.88
CA ASP A 100 -1.79 -13.84 16.50
C ASP A 100 -3.22 -14.37 16.28
N ALA A 101 -3.52 -15.56 16.79
CA ALA A 101 -4.83 -16.20 16.65
C ALA A 101 -6.00 -15.47 17.38
N ASN A 102 -5.68 -14.49 18.23
CA ASN A 102 -6.64 -13.66 18.96
C ASN A 102 -6.82 -12.27 18.31
N GLY A 103 -6.07 -11.97 17.22
CA GLY A 103 -6.03 -10.65 16.60
C GLY A 103 -5.10 -9.65 17.30
N VAL A 104 -4.21 -10.10 18.18
CA VAL A 104 -3.17 -9.26 18.79
C VAL A 104 -2.06 -9.03 17.75
N VAL A 105 -1.75 -7.76 17.48
CA VAL A 105 -0.65 -7.37 16.59
C VAL A 105 0.69 -7.75 17.24
N LEU A 106 1.41 -8.66 16.59
CA LEU A 106 2.77 -9.06 16.95
C LEU A 106 3.78 -8.07 16.35
N ALA A 107 3.54 -7.62 15.12
CA ALA A 107 4.31 -6.59 14.44
C ALA A 107 3.42 -5.74 13.52
N SER A 108 3.76 -4.46 13.38
CA SER A 108 3.14 -3.53 12.44
C SER A 108 4.21 -2.96 11.53
N LEU A 109 4.22 -3.40 10.27
CA LEU A 109 5.18 -3.00 9.24
C LEU A 109 4.63 -1.75 8.53
N ARG A 110 4.86 -0.58 9.13
CA ARG A 110 4.44 0.72 8.58
C ARG A 110 5.29 1.08 7.36
N TYR A 111 4.67 1.34 6.21
CA TYR A 111 5.41 1.54 4.95
C TYR A 111 6.30 2.79 4.94
N ALA A 112 6.05 3.77 5.82
CA ALA A 112 6.89 4.95 6.04
C ALA A 112 8.15 4.69 6.91
N SER A 113 8.29 3.48 7.47
CA SER A 113 9.42 3.11 8.32
C SER A 113 10.53 2.44 7.51
N ASP A 114 11.69 2.24 8.14
CA ASP A 114 12.83 1.53 7.56
C ASP A 114 12.47 0.12 7.05
N GLY A 115 12.76 -0.16 5.78
CA GLY A 115 12.40 -1.41 5.12
C GLY A 115 13.26 -2.61 5.53
N ASP A 116 14.53 -2.40 5.86
CA ASP A 116 15.39 -3.48 6.34
C ASP A 116 14.98 -3.93 7.74
N ALA A 117 14.57 -2.99 8.60
CA ALA A 117 13.95 -3.26 9.89
C ALA A 117 12.62 -4.02 9.74
N ALA A 118 11.81 -3.71 8.72
CA ALA A 118 10.59 -4.44 8.42
C ALA A 118 10.88 -5.89 7.98
N VAL A 119 11.89 -6.11 7.12
CA VAL A 119 12.35 -7.45 6.72
C VAL A 119 12.90 -8.24 7.90
N ALA A 120 13.68 -7.60 8.78
CA ALA A 120 14.22 -8.24 9.98
C ALA A 120 13.11 -8.70 10.93
N LEU A 121 12.11 -7.84 11.19
CA LEU A 121 10.98 -8.14 12.06
C LEU A 121 10.07 -9.23 11.46
N ALA A 122 9.84 -9.20 10.15
CA ALA A 122 9.14 -10.28 9.45
C ALA A 122 9.91 -11.61 9.52
N THR A 123 11.24 -11.58 9.43
CA THR A 123 12.10 -12.78 9.58
C THR A 123 12.04 -13.36 10.99
N GLU A 124 11.99 -12.51 12.03
CA GLU A 124 11.87 -12.96 13.42
C GLU A 124 10.53 -13.67 13.69
N ILE A 125 9.43 -13.17 13.10
CA ILE A 125 8.07 -13.64 13.40
C ILE A 125 7.59 -14.75 12.46
N LEU A 126 7.85 -14.64 11.15
CA LEU A 126 7.43 -15.62 10.14
C LEU A 126 8.46 -16.76 9.95
N GLY A 127 9.66 -16.59 10.50
CA GLY A 127 10.79 -17.49 10.30
C GLY A 127 11.65 -17.12 9.08
N PRO A 128 12.61 -17.97 8.69
CA PRO A 128 13.53 -17.68 7.60
C PRO A 128 12.79 -17.53 6.25
N PRO A 129 13.19 -16.58 5.39
CA PRO A 129 12.61 -16.43 4.07
C PRO A 129 12.90 -17.64 3.18
N THR A 130 11.98 -17.91 2.24
CA THR A 130 12.13 -18.96 1.23
C THR A 130 12.98 -18.56 0.04
N GLY A 131 13.23 -17.26 -0.13
CA GLY A 131 14.05 -16.74 -1.23
C GLY A 131 14.19 -15.23 -1.16
N THR A 132 15.10 -14.73 -2.00
CA THR A 132 15.35 -13.31 -2.24
C THR A 132 15.37 -13.04 -3.74
N ASP A 133 15.03 -11.83 -4.15
CA ASP A 133 15.09 -11.36 -5.54
C ASP A 133 15.66 -9.94 -5.58
N PHE A 134 16.10 -9.48 -6.75
CA PHE A 134 16.61 -8.13 -6.96
C PHE A 134 16.01 -7.51 -8.23
N ALA A 135 15.21 -6.47 -8.04
CA ALA A 135 14.77 -5.62 -9.14
C ALA A 135 15.86 -4.57 -9.41
N VAL A 136 16.38 -4.53 -10.64
CA VAL A 136 17.41 -3.56 -11.07
C VAL A 136 16.89 -2.11 -11.12
N GLY A 137 15.58 -1.92 -10.92
CA GLY A 137 14.89 -0.65 -11.13
C GLY A 137 14.52 -0.44 -12.60
N LEU A 138 13.60 0.50 -12.82
CA LEU A 138 13.11 0.96 -14.12
C LEU A 138 13.01 2.50 -14.07
N PRO A 139 12.80 3.20 -15.19
CA PRO A 139 12.73 4.68 -15.19
C PRO A 139 11.70 5.34 -14.26
N HIS A 140 10.79 4.56 -13.68
CA HIS A 140 9.75 4.99 -12.74
C HIS A 140 9.74 4.20 -11.42
N TYR A 141 10.71 3.30 -11.19
CA TYR A 141 10.77 2.45 -10.01
C TYR A 141 12.23 2.30 -9.57
N ALA A 142 12.53 2.57 -8.30
CA ALA A 142 13.86 2.35 -7.76
C ALA A 142 14.30 0.88 -7.90
N PRO A 143 15.61 0.60 -7.91
CA PRO A 143 16.11 -0.74 -7.59
C PRO A 143 15.52 -1.22 -6.26
N ALA A 144 15.24 -2.50 -6.10
CA ALA A 144 14.61 -3.02 -4.89
C ALA A 144 15.07 -4.43 -4.54
N ASP A 145 15.31 -4.67 -3.25
CA ASP A 145 15.58 -6.00 -2.69
C ASP A 145 14.28 -6.67 -2.28
N GLY A 146 13.93 -7.78 -2.94
CA GLY A 146 12.77 -8.59 -2.60
C GLY A 146 13.12 -9.69 -1.61
N THR A 147 12.37 -9.83 -0.52
CA THR A 147 12.47 -10.96 0.43
C THR A 147 11.13 -11.68 0.55
N MET A 148 11.11 -13.02 0.40
CA MET A 148 9.90 -13.82 0.22
C MET A 148 9.70 -14.89 1.29
N TRP A 149 8.44 -15.14 1.67
CA TRP A 149 7.99 -16.21 2.56
C TRP A 149 6.88 -17.04 1.87
N GLY A 150 7.13 -17.54 0.66
CA GLY A 150 6.10 -18.12 -0.20
C GLY A 150 5.20 -17.03 -0.79
N GLY A 151 3.90 -17.04 -0.47
CA GLY A 151 2.93 -16.08 -1.03
C GLY A 151 3.04 -14.64 -0.53
N PHE A 152 3.90 -14.35 0.46
CA PHE A 152 4.15 -12.99 0.99
C PHE A 152 5.55 -12.53 0.62
N GLN A 153 5.68 -11.28 0.17
CA GLN A 153 6.96 -10.66 -0.19
C GLN A 153 7.02 -9.20 0.32
N ILE A 154 8.19 -8.81 0.81
CA ILE A 154 8.56 -7.41 1.09
C ILE A 154 9.57 -6.98 0.02
N TRP A 155 9.36 -5.82 -0.60
CA TRP A 155 10.28 -5.16 -1.52
C TRP A 155 10.83 -3.90 -0.86
N VAL A 156 12.11 -3.91 -0.49
CA VAL A 156 12.79 -2.74 0.09
C VAL A 156 13.36 -1.89 -1.03
N ASN A 157 12.87 -0.66 -1.17
CA ASN A 157 13.26 0.23 -2.24
C ASN A 157 14.63 0.87 -1.95
N ARG A 158 15.55 0.71 -2.88
CA ARG A 158 16.93 1.20 -2.84
C ARG A 158 17.05 2.44 -3.70
N TYR A 159 16.51 3.54 -3.18
CA TYR A 159 16.69 4.86 -3.76
C TYR A 159 18.18 5.24 -3.75
N GLU A 160 18.85 5.10 -4.88
CA GLU A 160 20.21 5.60 -5.03
C GLU A 160 20.21 7.13 -4.96
N PRO A 161 21.09 7.77 -4.16
CA PRO A 161 21.37 9.18 -4.30
C PRO A 161 22.09 9.39 -5.64
N TYR A 162 21.34 9.85 -6.66
CA TYR A 162 21.88 10.18 -7.97
C TYR A 162 23.07 11.15 -7.80
N GLU A 163 24.23 10.83 -8.38
CA GLU A 163 25.55 11.33 -7.95
C GLU A 163 25.57 12.79 -7.46
N GLY A 164 25.67 12.97 -6.14
CA GLY A 164 25.82 14.28 -5.51
C GLY A 164 24.53 14.98 -5.08
N GLN A 165 23.36 14.36 -5.23
CA GLN A 165 22.11 14.84 -4.63
C GLN A 165 21.69 13.94 -3.46
N GLU A 166 21.36 14.57 -2.32
CA GLU A 166 20.46 13.96 -1.33
C GLU A 166 19.18 13.53 -2.06
N ILE A 167 18.58 12.42 -1.62
CA ILE A 167 17.42 11.82 -2.30
C ILE A 167 16.24 12.79 -2.24
N LYS A 168 16.09 13.57 -3.29
CA LYS A 168 15.17 14.69 -3.42
C LYS A 168 14.45 14.59 -4.75
N GLN A 169 13.20 15.03 -4.76
CA GLN A 169 12.49 15.37 -5.98
C GLN A 169 13.37 16.32 -6.84
N PRO A 170 13.19 16.38 -8.18
CA PRO A 170 13.88 17.36 -9.03
C PRO A 170 13.72 18.83 -8.62
N THR A 171 12.77 19.12 -7.71
CA THR A 171 12.52 20.43 -7.07
C THR A 171 13.41 20.73 -5.86
N GLY A 172 14.08 19.72 -5.27
CA GLY A 172 14.88 19.84 -4.05
C GLY A 172 14.15 19.47 -2.74
N ASP A 173 12.89 19.04 -2.83
CA ASP A 173 12.08 18.57 -1.70
C ASP A 173 12.41 17.10 -1.37
N GLU A 174 12.26 16.67 -0.11
CA GLU A 174 12.35 15.25 0.27
C GLU A 174 11.34 14.40 -0.53
N LEU A 175 11.62 13.10 -0.70
CA LEU A 175 10.66 12.14 -1.25
C LEU A 175 9.49 11.87 -0.28
N LEU A 176 8.68 12.90 -0.01
CA LEU A 176 7.60 12.88 0.98
C LEU A 176 6.51 11.80 0.72
N TYR A 177 6.48 11.25 -0.50
CA TYR A 177 5.45 10.33 -0.94
C TYR A 177 5.98 8.91 -1.20
N GLU A 178 7.29 8.67 -1.35
CA GLU A 178 7.77 7.37 -1.80
C GLU A 178 8.02 6.41 -0.61
N THR A 179 7.46 5.19 -0.65
CA THR A 179 7.63 4.22 0.45
C THR A 179 9.05 3.65 0.48
N PRO A 180 9.77 3.65 1.63
CA PRO A 180 10.96 2.84 1.83
C PRO A 180 10.80 1.35 1.52
N PHE A 181 9.59 0.79 1.66
CA PHE A 181 9.27 -0.57 1.20
C PHE A 181 7.80 -0.74 0.85
N ALA A 182 7.52 -1.69 -0.05
CA ALA A 182 6.18 -2.16 -0.39
C ALA A 182 6.02 -3.65 -0.04
N VAL A 183 4.78 -4.13 0.05
CA VAL A 183 4.48 -5.57 0.17
C VAL A 183 3.63 -6.09 -0.98
N LEU A 184 3.79 -7.37 -1.27
CA LEU A 184 3.04 -8.13 -2.27
C LEU A 184 2.56 -9.45 -1.66
N ALA A 185 1.26 -9.72 -1.79
CA ALA A 185 0.71 -11.07 -1.72
C ALA A 185 0.53 -11.62 -3.15
N SER A 186 1.09 -12.79 -3.42
CA SER A 186 0.97 -13.54 -4.68
C SER A 186 0.29 -14.92 -4.51
N ALA A 187 -0.02 -15.29 -3.27
CA ALA A 187 -0.80 -16.47 -2.90
C ALA A 187 -1.60 -16.18 -1.60
N PRO A 188 -2.64 -16.99 -1.27
CA PRO A 188 -3.47 -16.78 -0.07
C PRO A 188 -2.76 -17.07 1.26
N GLU A 189 -1.55 -17.63 1.24
CA GLU A 189 -0.80 -18.03 2.44
C GLU A 189 0.72 -18.00 2.21
N THR A 190 1.47 -17.89 3.31
CA THR A 190 2.92 -18.08 3.31
C THR A 190 3.29 -19.54 3.04
N SER A 191 4.57 -19.81 2.77
CA SER A 191 5.11 -21.17 2.67
C SER A 191 4.95 -22.01 3.95
N THR A 192 4.72 -21.36 5.10
CA THR A 192 4.44 -21.97 6.40
C THR A 192 2.94 -22.13 6.70
N GLY A 193 2.06 -21.74 5.77
CA GLY A 193 0.61 -21.84 5.90
C GLY A 193 -0.04 -20.74 6.74
N ILE A 194 0.60 -19.58 6.88
CA ILE A 194 0.02 -18.39 7.54
C ILE A 194 -0.83 -17.65 6.50
N PRO A 195 -2.15 -17.50 6.69
CA PRO A 195 -3.02 -16.79 5.76
C PRO A 195 -2.67 -15.32 5.57
N ILE A 196 -2.73 -14.86 4.33
CA ILE A 196 -2.49 -13.48 3.91
C ILE A 196 -3.79 -12.91 3.36
N THR A 197 -4.26 -11.80 3.91
CA THR A 197 -5.43 -11.07 3.42
C THR A 197 -5.16 -9.56 3.43
N ALA A 198 -5.99 -8.79 2.73
CA ALA A 198 -6.16 -7.38 3.06
C ALA A 198 -6.94 -7.22 4.39
N VAL A 199 -6.95 -6.00 4.94
CA VAL A 199 -7.72 -5.67 6.16
C VAL A 199 -9.24 -5.83 6.00
N ASP A 200 -9.79 -5.77 4.77
CA ASP A 200 -11.21 -6.05 4.49
C ASP A 200 -11.53 -7.56 4.41
N GLY A 201 -10.51 -8.42 4.51
CA GLY A 201 -10.61 -9.87 4.46
C GLY A 201 -10.39 -10.51 3.08
N THR A 202 -10.25 -9.71 2.03
CA THR A 202 -9.97 -10.19 0.66
C THR A 202 -8.63 -10.92 0.58
N ALA A 203 -8.59 -12.06 -0.13
CA ALA A 203 -7.40 -12.86 -0.37
C ALA A 203 -7.08 -13.04 -1.86
N VAL A 204 -5.83 -13.38 -2.16
CA VAL A 204 -5.45 -13.90 -3.48
C VAL A 204 -6.20 -15.22 -3.72
N GLY A 205 -6.87 -15.34 -4.86
CA GLY A 205 -7.75 -16.47 -5.20
C GLY A 205 -9.25 -16.21 -5.06
N ASP A 206 -9.66 -15.13 -4.37
CA ASP A 206 -11.07 -14.71 -4.35
C ASP A 206 -11.51 -14.21 -5.74
N LEU A 207 -12.78 -14.34 -6.12
CA LEU A 207 -13.25 -13.91 -7.44
C LEU A 207 -13.35 -12.38 -7.52
N TYR A 208 -12.77 -11.78 -8.57
CA TYR A 208 -12.78 -10.34 -8.77
C TYR A 208 -14.21 -9.76 -8.76
N SER A 209 -15.16 -10.46 -9.39
CA SER A 209 -16.59 -10.11 -9.39
C SER A 209 -17.21 -9.97 -8.01
N ASP A 210 -16.74 -10.79 -7.06
CA ASP A 210 -17.29 -10.85 -5.70
C ASP A 210 -16.64 -9.76 -4.84
N VAL A 211 -15.35 -9.48 -5.05
CA VAL A 211 -14.59 -8.42 -4.38
C VAL A 211 -15.09 -7.01 -4.78
N ILE A 212 -15.44 -6.79 -6.05
CA ILE A 212 -15.99 -5.51 -6.51
C ILE A 212 -17.49 -5.32 -6.20
N ALA A 213 -18.18 -6.36 -5.71
CA ALA A 213 -19.63 -6.33 -5.55
C ALA A 213 -20.07 -5.28 -4.51
N GLY A 214 -20.65 -4.18 -4.98
CA GLY A 214 -21.09 -3.07 -4.13
C GLY A 214 -19.97 -2.11 -3.68
N LYS A 215 -18.74 -2.27 -4.19
CA LYS A 215 -17.71 -1.23 -4.11
C LYS A 215 -18.13 -0.04 -4.99
N ASP A 216 -17.64 1.17 -4.68
CA ASP A 216 -17.89 2.35 -5.49
C ASP A 216 -17.16 2.26 -6.84
N ALA A 217 -17.73 2.81 -7.92
CA ALA A 217 -17.12 2.76 -9.24
C ALA A 217 -15.78 3.51 -9.33
N THR A 218 -15.52 4.45 -8.41
CA THR A 218 -14.23 5.15 -8.33
C THR A 218 -13.10 4.23 -7.84
N VAL A 219 -13.34 3.32 -6.88
CA VAL A 219 -12.30 2.39 -6.37
C VAL A 219 -12.06 1.18 -7.28
N VAL A 220 -12.79 1.04 -8.39
CA VAL A 220 -12.69 -0.08 -9.34
C VAL A 220 -12.20 0.45 -10.68
N HIS A 221 -11.08 -0.08 -11.16
CA HIS A 221 -10.51 0.23 -12.45
C HIS A 221 -10.48 -1.02 -13.35
N TYR A 222 -10.69 -0.81 -14.65
CA TYR A 222 -10.61 -1.86 -15.65
C TYR A 222 -9.91 -1.31 -16.89
N ASP A 223 -8.84 -1.99 -17.30
CA ASP A 223 -8.17 -1.71 -18.55
C ASP A 223 -8.67 -2.67 -19.65
N GLU A 224 -9.53 -2.16 -20.53
CA GLU A 224 -10.05 -2.91 -21.68
C GLU A 224 -8.97 -3.32 -22.70
N THR A 225 -7.85 -2.60 -22.75
CA THR A 225 -6.77 -2.87 -23.72
C THR A 225 -5.97 -4.09 -23.32
N PHE A 226 -5.72 -4.26 -22.02
CA PHE A 226 -4.90 -5.32 -21.47
C PHE A 226 -5.69 -6.42 -20.75
N GLY A 227 -6.97 -6.20 -20.43
CA GLY A 227 -7.87 -7.17 -19.81
C GLY A 227 -7.78 -7.26 -18.28
N TYR A 228 -6.91 -6.46 -17.65
CA TYR A 228 -6.68 -6.47 -16.21
C TYR A 228 -7.72 -5.65 -15.45
N GLY A 229 -8.21 -6.21 -14.34
CA GLY A 229 -9.03 -5.49 -13.35
C GLY A 229 -8.20 -5.16 -12.11
N THR A 230 -8.37 -3.96 -11.56
CA THR A 230 -7.81 -3.57 -10.26
C THR A 230 -8.86 -2.91 -9.37
N VAL A 231 -8.78 -3.17 -8.07
CA VAL A 231 -9.70 -2.59 -7.08
C VAL A 231 -8.95 -2.19 -5.81
N ALA A 232 -9.23 -1.00 -5.29
CA ALA A 232 -8.75 -0.59 -3.98
C ALA A 232 -9.59 -1.24 -2.87
N LEU A 233 -8.91 -1.99 -2.02
CA LEU A 233 -9.48 -2.73 -0.89
C LEU A 233 -9.59 -1.84 0.35
N ASP A 234 -8.55 -1.04 0.57
CA ASP A 234 -8.37 -0.12 1.70
C ASP A 234 -7.69 1.17 1.21
N LEU A 235 -8.05 2.31 1.79
CA LEU A 235 -7.55 3.65 1.42
C LEU A 235 -6.96 4.32 2.68
N PRO A 236 -5.85 5.07 2.57
CA PRO A 236 -5.21 5.70 3.72
C PRO A 236 -6.13 6.76 4.35
N THR A 237 -6.18 6.81 5.68
CA THR A 237 -7.12 7.70 6.39
C THR A 237 -6.77 9.17 6.24
N SER A 238 -5.51 9.47 5.93
CA SER A 238 -4.96 10.80 5.66
C SER A 238 -5.43 11.44 4.36
N PHE A 239 -5.87 10.64 3.37
CA PHE A 239 -6.16 11.13 2.02
C PHE A 239 -7.37 10.42 1.39
N PRO A 240 -8.60 10.80 1.80
CA PRO A 240 -9.83 10.13 1.40
C PRO A 240 -10.34 10.55 0.01
N ALA A 241 -9.43 10.71 -0.97
CA ALA A 241 -9.80 10.91 -2.36
C ALA A 241 -8.64 10.58 -3.31
N PHE A 242 -8.96 9.78 -4.31
CA PHE A 242 -8.52 9.98 -5.69
C PHE A 242 -7.86 11.33 -5.99
N THR A 243 -6.58 11.30 -6.38
CA THR A 243 -5.97 12.45 -7.05
C THR A 243 -6.64 12.62 -8.41
N ASP A 244 -7.30 13.75 -8.62
CA ASP A 244 -7.71 14.22 -9.95
C ASP A 244 -6.44 14.50 -10.75
N ALA A 245 -6.02 13.53 -11.57
CA ALA A 245 -4.70 13.50 -12.21
C ALA A 245 -4.62 14.43 -13.44
N GLY A 246 -5.55 15.37 -13.56
CA GLY A 246 -5.69 16.33 -14.64
C GLY A 246 -6.80 15.96 -15.64
N GLU A 247 -7.22 16.93 -16.45
CA GLU A 247 -8.26 16.72 -17.46
C GLU A 247 -7.95 15.50 -18.36
N GLY A 248 -8.82 14.49 -18.29
CA GLY A 248 -8.74 13.28 -19.12
C GLY A 248 -7.90 12.14 -18.54
N VAL A 249 -7.28 12.29 -17.38
CA VAL A 249 -6.66 11.18 -16.65
C VAL A 249 -7.66 10.64 -15.63
N PRO A 250 -8.04 9.34 -15.67
CA PRO A 250 -8.98 8.80 -14.70
C PRO A 250 -8.39 8.88 -13.28
N PRO A 251 -9.22 9.18 -12.26
CA PRO A 251 -8.79 9.25 -10.87
C PRO A 251 -8.13 7.93 -10.43
N MET A 252 -6.92 8.01 -9.87
CA MET A 252 -6.18 6.84 -9.37
C MET A 252 -6.44 6.63 -7.88
N ALA A 253 -6.75 5.39 -7.50
CA ALA A 253 -6.87 5.00 -6.11
C ALA A 253 -5.49 4.77 -5.49
N HIS A 254 -5.16 5.53 -4.45
CA HIS A 254 -3.97 5.33 -3.64
C HIS A 254 -4.34 4.51 -2.41
N GLY A 255 -3.84 3.29 -2.27
CA GLY A 255 -4.30 2.36 -1.26
C GLY A 255 -3.81 0.93 -1.45
N VAL A 256 -4.41 -0.02 -0.74
CA VAL A 256 -4.17 -1.46 -0.97
C VAL A 256 -4.89 -1.87 -2.24
N ILE A 257 -4.15 -2.33 -3.25
CA ILE A 257 -4.71 -2.68 -4.56
C ILE A 257 -4.72 -4.20 -4.74
N ALA A 258 -5.90 -4.77 -4.97
CA ALA A 258 -6.02 -6.09 -5.59
C ALA A 258 -5.96 -5.98 -7.10
N GLY A 259 -5.31 -6.95 -7.76
CA GLY A 259 -5.29 -7.09 -9.21
C GLY A 259 -5.71 -8.49 -9.66
N ALA A 260 -6.40 -8.57 -10.81
CA ALA A 260 -6.81 -9.81 -11.46
C ALA A 260 -6.45 -9.78 -12.96
N GLU A 261 -6.02 -10.93 -13.49
CA GLU A 261 -5.66 -11.10 -14.92
C GLU A 261 -6.86 -11.08 -15.88
N ALA A 262 -8.07 -11.23 -15.34
CA ALA A 262 -9.33 -11.05 -16.04
C ALA A 262 -10.40 -10.61 -15.05
N VAL A 263 -11.34 -9.75 -15.48
CA VAL A 263 -12.46 -9.27 -14.64
C VAL A 263 -13.43 -10.36 -14.16
N THR A 264 -13.41 -11.54 -14.78
CA THR A 264 -14.16 -12.73 -14.34
C THR A 264 -13.28 -13.76 -13.64
N GLY A 265 -11.98 -13.48 -13.50
CA GLY A 265 -10.99 -14.35 -12.87
C GLY A 265 -10.82 -14.10 -11.37
N PRO A 266 -9.92 -14.87 -10.73
CA PRO A 266 -9.52 -14.63 -9.35
C PRO A 266 -8.61 -13.39 -9.23
N ILE A 267 -8.57 -12.79 -8.04
CA ILE A 267 -7.47 -11.93 -7.61
C ILE A 267 -6.17 -12.73 -7.70
N THR A 268 -5.20 -12.23 -8.44
CA THR A 268 -3.86 -12.83 -8.58
C THR A 268 -2.79 -12.13 -7.75
N SER A 269 -3.07 -10.91 -7.27
CA SER A 269 -2.17 -10.19 -6.38
C SER A 269 -2.90 -9.20 -5.48
N ILE A 270 -2.34 -8.96 -4.28
CA ILE A 270 -2.69 -7.82 -3.41
C ILE A 270 -1.39 -7.06 -3.11
N ARG A 271 -1.37 -5.74 -3.28
CA ARG A 271 -0.21 -4.89 -3.05
C ARG A 271 -0.51 -3.77 -2.07
N SER A 272 0.48 -3.37 -1.27
CA SER A 272 0.44 -2.09 -0.54
C SER A 272 0.44 -0.90 -1.51
N PRO A 273 0.22 0.33 -1.02
CA PRO A 273 0.63 1.51 -1.77
C PRO A 273 2.13 1.46 -2.08
N PHE A 274 2.50 2.06 -3.21
CA PHE A 274 3.89 2.46 -3.52
C PHE A 274 4.15 3.92 -3.13
N GLU A 275 3.07 4.69 -2.95
CA GLU A 275 3.11 6.10 -2.59
C GLU A 275 2.22 6.36 -1.36
N LEU A 276 2.76 7.08 -0.38
CA LEU A 276 2.07 7.52 0.83
C LEU A 276 1.70 8.99 0.72
N TYR A 277 0.51 9.26 0.22
CA TYR A 277 -0.12 10.57 0.34
C TYR A 277 -0.62 10.77 1.79
N SER A 278 0.32 10.99 2.70
CA SER A 278 0.04 11.48 4.05
C SER A 278 0.33 12.97 4.10
N LEU A 279 -0.69 13.78 4.36
CA LEU A 279 -0.52 15.21 4.60
C LEU A 279 0.40 15.43 5.81
N VAL A 280 1.50 16.14 5.58
CA VAL A 280 2.33 16.78 6.62
C VAL A 280 1.70 18.11 7.01
#